data_AF-A0A7V2MWG5-F1
#
_entry.id   AF-A0A7V2MWG5-F1
#
_cell.length_a   1.000
_cell.length_b   1.000
_cell.length_c   1.000
_cell.angle_alpha   90.00
_cell.angle_beta   90.00
_cell.angle_gamma   90.00
#
_symmetry.space_group_name_H-M   'P 1'
#
loop_
_entity.id
_entity.type
_entity.pdbx_description
1 polymer ?
#
loop_
_entity_poly.entity_id
_entity_poly.type
_entity_poly.pdbx_seq_one_letter_code
_entity_poly.pdbx_strand_id
1 'polypeptide(L)'
;MARIPIARVVGSVALALALLVVGCGSSRLVLPVTIEPDALPLPADARALTTHEAAVRGIAAIFVHELGLPVPEQVTVYVYGSRAVFEQGLIRDGQVSPARAAELSDFAIGVGRRRQLLLNDEGAERASREWLRLIAHELAHVSQIELAQGEGRAEQWLAEGMAEWVAFTVLERLGLDSLARRRAAARRGIRNHAALRAARLDLETLGSPRGFTVRHLREGSLPTYQLAFLMADYLIEREGLARVTDYFRLFAASQDRRENFARAFDQTLERFEAEILEHLQAVVE
;
A
#
# COMPACT_ATOMS: atom_id res chain seq x y z
N MET A 1 71.72 -19.19 48.85
CA MET A 1 71.61 -19.73 47.46
C MET A 1 70.18 -20.20 47.29
N ALA A 2 69.26 -19.40 46.75
CA ALA A 2 68.97 -19.22 45.32
C ALA A 2 68.52 -20.56 44.69
N ARG A 3 67.33 -20.74 44.09
CA ARG A 3 66.48 -19.87 43.26
C ARG A 3 65.01 -20.33 43.28
N ILE A 4 64.11 -19.38 43.10
CA ILE A 4 62.71 -19.54 42.68
C ILE A 4 62.67 -19.90 41.17
N PRO A 5 61.70 -20.73 40.73
CA PRO A 5 60.93 -20.41 39.52
C PRO A 5 59.41 -20.56 39.79
N ILE A 6 58.63 -19.47 39.77
CA ILE A 6 57.94 -18.88 38.60
C ILE A 6 57.07 -19.89 37.84
N ALA A 7 55.78 -19.83 38.18
CA ALA A 7 54.56 -19.94 37.38
C ALA A 7 54.60 -20.62 35.99
N ARG A 8 53.58 -21.46 35.75
CA ARG A 8 52.74 -21.38 34.55
C ARG A 8 51.40 -22.08 34.81
N VAL A 9 50.41 -21.27 35.24
CA VAL A 9 48.99 -21.58 35.04
C VAL A 9 48.75 -21.41 33.55
N VAL A 10 48.58 -22.52 32.82
CA VAL A 10 48.09 -22.49 31.44
C VAL A 10 46.58 -22.43 31.52
N GLY A 11 46.06 -21.21 31.67
CA GLY A 11 44.67 -20.90 31.41
C GLY A 11 44.46 -20.89 29.91
N SER A 12 43.84 -21.94 29.37
CA SER A 12 43.38 -21.97 27.99
C SER A 12 42.19 -21.01 27.83
N VAL A 13 42.48 -19.74 27.55
CA VAL A 13 41.49 -18.81 27.03
C VAL A 13 41.22 -19.23 25.59
N ALA A 14 40.14 -20.00 25.40
CA ALA A 14 39.57 -20.21 24.09
C ALA A 14 39.01 -18.87 23.60
N LEU A 15 39.84 -18.12 22.87
CA LEU A 15 39.41 -16.96 22.12
C LEU A 15 38.52 -17.47 20.99
N ALA A 16 37.21 -17.52 21.24
CA ALA A 16 36.21 -17.70 20.19
C ALA A 16 36.31 -16.48 19.28
N LEU A 17 37.09 -16.60 18.20
CA LEU A 17 37.07 -15.67 17.10
C LEU A 17 35.67 -15.76 16.49
N ALA A 18 34.78 -14.87 16.92
CA ALA A 18 33.57 -14.58 16.19
C ALA A 18 34.04 -14.00 14.85
N LEU A 19 34.06 -14.83 13.82
CA LEU A 19 34.10 -14.39 12.44
C LEU A 19 32.86 -13.54 12.20
N LEU A 20 32.99 -12.23 12.43
CA LEU A 20 32.10 -11.22 11.87
C LEU A 20 32.28 -11.29 10.36
N VAL A 21 31.55 -12.21 9.73
CA VAL A 21 31.17 -12.04 8.34
C VAL A 21 30.21 -10.85 8.37
N VAL A 22 30.76 -9.65 8.27
CA VAL A 22 30.02 -8.49 7.77
C VAL A 22 29.75 -8.80 6.31
N GLY A 23 28.77 -9.65 6.08
CA GLY A 23 28.13 -9.73 4.78
C GLY A 23 27.43 -8.39 4.60
N CYS A 24 27.93 -7.57 3.69
CA CYS A 24 27.14 -6.52 3.04
C CYS A 24 26.04 -7.18 2.18
N GLY A 25 25.23 -8.03 2.81
CA GLY A 25 24.18 -8.83 2.20
C GLY A 25 22.84 -8.21 2.56
N SER A 26 22.25 -7.52 1.59
CA SER A 26 20.83 -7.62 1.28
C SER A 26 19.91 -7.85 2.49
N SER A 27 19.62 -6.79 3.26
CA SER A 27 18.74 -6.91 4.43
C SER A 27 17.32 -7.27 3.98
N ARG A 28 16.81 -8.40 4.49
CA ARG A 28 15.40 -8.76 4.45
C ARG A 28 14.94 -8.97 5.89
N LEU A 29 14.01 -8.15 6.34
CA LEU A 29 13.39 -8.21 7.65
C LEU A 29 12.00 -8.83 7.52
N VAL A 30 11.63 -9.72 8.44
CA VAL A 30 10.29 -10.34 8.51
C VAL A 30 9.72 -10.08 9.89
N LEU A 31 8.55 -9.47 9.94
CA LEU A 31 7.89 -9.08 11.17
C LEU A 31 6.44 -9.61 11.15
N PRO A 32 6.13 -10.66 11.91
CA PRO A 32 4.73 -10.97 12.21
C PRO A 32 4.19 -9.88 13.13
N VAL A 33 3.22 -9.11 12.64
CA VAL A 33 2.55 -8.06 13.41
C VAL A 33 1.17 -8.54 13.79
N THR A 34 0.98 -8.79 15.08
CA THR A 34 -0.35 -8.97 15.66
C THR A 34 -1.04 -7.61 15.70
N ILE A 35 -2.29 -7.55 15.24
CA ILE A 35 -3.09 -6.33 15.17
C ILE A 35 -4.11 -6.32 16.31
N GLU A 36 -4.87 -7.40 16.52
CA GLU A 36 -5.97 -7.47 17.51
C GLU A 36 -6.92 -6.26 17.41
N PRO A 37 -7.77 -6.21 16.36
CA PRO A 37 -8.54 -5.02 15.97
C PRO A 37 -9.34 -4.36 17.11
N ASP A 38 -9.94 -5.15 18.00
CA ASP A 38 -10.80 -4.66 19.08
C ASP A 38 -10.02 -4.02 20.25
N ALA A 39 -8.71 -4.23 20.32
CA ALA A 39 -7.86 -3.80 21.43
C ALA A 39 -6.84 -2.71 21.02
N LEU A 40 -6.91 -2.20 19.79
CA LEU A 40 -5.95 -1.22 19.27
C LEU A 40 -6.18 0.18 19.86
N PRO A 41 -5.18 0.79 20.51
CA PRO A 41 -5.26 2.20 20.83
C PRO A 41 -5.04 3.04 19.56
N LEU A 42 -5.85 4.09 19.39
CA LEU A 42 -5.56 5.12 18.39
C LEU A 42 -4.22 5.81 18.71
N PRO A 43 -3.36 6.05 17.70
CA PRO A 43 -2.10 6.73 17.92
C PRO A 43 -2.33 8.20 18.31
N ALA A 44 -1.63 8.68 19.35
CA ALA A 44 -1.74 10.07 19.79
C ALA A 44 -1.14 11.06 18.78
N ASP A 45 -0.03 10.69 18.13
CA ASP A 45 0.58 11.41 17.01
C ASP A 45 1.49 10.50 16.17
N ALA A 46 1.97 11.01 15.04
CA ALA A 46 2.88 10.29 14.15
C ALA A 46 4.25 9.93 14.77
N ARG A 47 4.69 10.63 15.82
CA ARG A 47 5.99 10.36 16.49
C ARG A 47 5.94 9.08 17.32
N ALA A 48 4.75 8.55 17.61
CA ALA A 48 4.59 7.22 18.18
C ALA A 48 4.86 6.08 17.17
N LEU A 49 4.91 6.37 15.87
CA LEU A 49 4.97 5.38 14.79
C LEU A 49 6.39 5.16 14.25
N THR A 50 7.39 5.06 15.13
CA THR A 50 8.82 5.03 14.75
C THR A 50 9.34 3.67 14.31
N THR A 51 8.59 2.60 14.55
CA THR A 51 8.92 1.24 14.12
C THR A 51 7.88 0.73 13.11
N HIS A 52 8.26 -0.24 12.28
CA HIS A 52 7.34 -0.89 11.33
C HIS A 52 6.10 -1.47 12.02
N GLU A 53 6.29 -2.13 13.16
CA GLU A 53 5.20 -2.70 13.95
C GLU A 53 4.29 -1.60 14.51
N ALA A 54 4.86 -0.55 15.11
CA ALA A 54 4.08 0.57 15.64
C ALA A 54 3.29 1.27 14.53
N ALA A 55 3.91 1.51 13.37
CA ALA A 55 3.25 2.11 12.21
C ALA A 55 2.07 1.25 11.71
N VAL A 56 2.27 -0.06 11.52
CA VAL A 56 1.19 -0.96 11.08
C VAL A 56 0.06 -1.01 12.10
N ARG A 57 0.35 -1.17 13.39
CA ARG A 57 -0.69 -1.22 14.45
C ARG A 57 -1.43 0.10 14.59
N GLY A 58 -0.73 1.24 14.58
CA GLY A 58 -1.34 2.56 14.68
C GLY A 58 -2.22 2.91 13.49
N ILE A 59 -1.79 2.56 12.28
CA ILE A 59 -2.59 2.75 11.06
C ILE A 59 -3.80 1.81 11.05
N ALA A 60 -3.63 0.55 11.46
CA ALA A 60 -4.73 -0.39 11.63
C ALA A 60 -5.77 0.10 12.63
N ALA A 61 -5.37 0.80 13.70
CA ALA A 61 -6.30 1.41 14.65
C ALA A 61 -7.20 2.46 13.97
N ILE A 62 -6.61 3.32 13.12
CA ILE A 62 -7.37 4.33 12.36
C ILE A 62 -8.34 3.64 11.38
N PHE A 63 -7.90 2.58 10.70
CA PHE A 63 -8.76 1.80 9.80
C PHE A 63 -10.01 1.28 10.50
N VAL A 64 -9.82 0.65 11.67
CA VAL A 64 -10.91 0.00 12.40
C VAL A 64 -11.83 1.03 13.04
N HIS A 65 -11.28 1.97 13.81
CA HIS A 65 -12.07 2.86 14.66
C HIS A 65 -12.64 4.08 13.94
N GLU A 66 -11.97 4.55 12.88
CA GLU A 66 -12.38 5.78 12.20
C GLU A 66 -12.90 5.56 10.78
N LEU A 67 -12.39 4.53 10.07
CA LEU A 67 -12.77 4.27 8.68
C LEU A 67 -13.72 3.07 8.51
N GLY A 68 -13.93 2.26 9.55
CA GLY A 68 -14.75 1.05 9.49
C GLY A 68 -14.21 0.00 8.50
N LEU A 69 -12.90 0.00 8.26
CA LEU A 69 -12.22 -0.90 7.35
C LEU A 69 -11.71 -2.13 8.10
N PRO A 70 -12.03 -3.36 7.64
CA PRO A 70 -11.53 -4.56 8.30
C PRO A 70 -10.04 -4.73 8.05
N VAL A 71 -9.36 -5.28 9.05
CA VAL A 71 -7.96 -5.72 8.96
C VAL A 71 -7.87 -7.11 9.62
N PRO A 72 -7.00 -8.00 9.13
CA PRO A 72 -6.85 -9.32 9.74
C PRO A 72 -6.19 -9.21 11.11
N GLU A 73 -6.43 -10.20 11.99
CA GLU A 73 -5.82 -10.26 13.32
C GLU A 73 -4.29 -10.24 13.31
N GLN A 74 -3.68 -10.69 12.21
CA GLN A 74 -2.24 -10.71 12.00
C GLN A 74 -1.91 -10.43 10.54
N VAL A 75 -0.86 -9.64 10.33
CA VAL A 75 -0.21 -9.38 9.04
C VAL A 75 1.28 -9.66 9.16
N THR A 76 1.87 -10.29 8.14
CA THR A 76 3.32 -10.42 8.05
C THR A 76 3.90 -9.28 7.21
N VAL A 77 4.77 -8.48 7.82
CA VAL A 77 5.46 -7.37 7.14
C VAL A 77 6.85 -7.84 6.73
N TYR A 78 7.13 -7.78 5.43
CA TYR A 78 8.44 -8.00 4.85
C TYR A 78 9.03 -6.65 4.45
N VAL A 79 10.25 -6.37 4.91
CA VAL A 79 10.97 -5.14 4.57
C VAL A 79 12.28 -5.51 3.89
N TYR A 80 12.49 -5.00 2.68
CA TYR A 80 13.62 -5.33 1.83
C TYR A 80 14.51 -4.10 1.66
N GLY A 81 15.81 -4.23 1.94
CA GLY A 81 16.75 -3.10 1.94
C GLY A 81 17.25 -2.67 0.55
N SER A 82 16.79 -3.31 -0.52
CA SER A 82 17.04 -2.86 -1.90
C SER A 82 16.01 -3.42 -2.87
N ARG A 83 15.85 -2.77 -4.01
CA ARG A 83 14.97 -3.21 -5.11
C ARG A 83 15.25 -4.63 -5.59
N ALA A 84 16.52 -5.03 -5.73
CA ALA A 84 16.88 -6.39 -6.13
C ALA A 84 16.41 -7.45 -5.11
N VAL A 85 16.45 -7.10 -3.82
CA VAL A 85 16.01 -7.97 -2.73
C VAL A 85 14.49 -8.00 -2.63
N PHE A 86 13.85 -6.86 -2.92
CA PHE A 86 12.40 -6.73 -3.06
C PHE A 86 11.85 -7.60 -4.20
N GLU A 87 12.46 -7.57 -5.39
CA GLU A 87 12.07 -8.42 -6.53
C GLU A 87 12.11 -9.91 -6.15
N GLN A 88 13.21 -10.35 -5.50
CA GLN A 88 13.33 -11.72 -4.99
C GLN A 88 12.33 -12.03 -3.87
N GLY A 89 11.91 -11.01 -3.11
CA GLY A 89 10.85 -11.07 -2.12
C GLY A 89 9.47 -11.27 -2.74
N LEU A 90 9.15 -10.55 -3.82
CA LEU A 90 7.92 -10.72 -4.57
C LEU A 90 7.76 -12.16 -5.05
N ILE A 91 8.85 -12.80 -5.50
CA ILE A 91 8.83 -14.20 -5.93
C ILE A 91 8.67 -15.15 -4.74
N ARG A 92 9.53 -15.03 -3.72
CA ARG A 92 9.60 -16.02 -2.62
C ARG A 92 8.48 -15.88 -1.60
N ASP A 93 8.23 -14.64 -1.17
CA ASP A 93 7.28 -14.33 -0.09
C ASP A 93 5.90 -13.99 -0.67
N GLY A 94 5.89 -13.24 -1.77
CA GLY A 94 4.70 -12.82 -2.48
C GLY A 94 4.21 -13.81 -3.54
N GLN A 95 4.89 -14.94 -3.75
CA GLN A 95 4.49 -15.97 -4.74
C GLN A 95 4.15 -15.41 -6.14
N VAL A 96 4.75 -14.28 -6.49
CA VAL A 96 4.57 -13.62 -7.79
C VAL A 96 5.45 -14.35 -8.81
N SER A 97 4.94 -14.54 -10.04
CA SER A 97 5.76 -15.14 -11.10
C SER A 97 7.01 -14.28 -11.37
N PRO A 98 8.17 -14.87 -11.73
CA PRO A 98 9.38 -14.10 -11.95
C PRO A 98 9.23 -12.95 -12.95
N ALA A 99 8.51 -13.18 -14.05
CA ALA A 99 8.25 -12.15 -15.05
C ALA A 99 7.44 -10.97 -14.49
N ARG A 100 6.41 -11.25 -13.67
CA ARG A 100 5.61 -10.21 -13.04
C ARG A 100 6.35 -9.54 -11.89
N ALA A 101 7.19 -10.26 -11.16
CA ALA A 101 8.02 -9.70 -10.10
C ALA A 101 9.03 -8.69 -10.66
N ALA A 102 9.69 -9.01 -11.77
CA ALA A 102 10.56 -8.06 -12.47
C ALA A 102 9.81 -6.80 -12.87
N GLU A 103 8.66 -6.94 -13.55
CA GLU A 103 7.81 -5.81 -13.96
C GLU A 103 7.33 -4.98 -12.76
N LEU A 104 6.83 -5.61 -11.69
CA LEU A 104 6.35 -4.91 -10.50
C LEU A 104 7.48 -4.19 -9.77
N SER A 105 8.63 -4.85 -9.58
CA SER A 105 9.78 -4.26 -8.91
C SER A 105 10.29 -3.01 -9.64
N ASP A 106 9.92 -2.84 -10.92
CA ASP A 106 10.37 -1.70 -11.69
C ASP A 106 9.77 -0.36 -11.24
N PHE A 107 8.59 -0.40 -10.63
CA PHE A 107 7.84 0.80 -10.26
C PHE A 107 7.21 0.73 -8.85
N ALA A 108 6.94 -0.47 -8.33
CA ALA A 108 6.35 -0.64 -7.01
C ALA A 108 7.42 -0.47 -5.92
N ILE A 109 7.04 0.24 -4.86
CA ILE A 109 7.83 0.36 -3.63
C ILE A 109 7.17 -0.39 -2.45
N GLY A 110 5.95 -0.88 -2.65
CA GLY A 110 5.21 -1.73 -1.73
C GLY A 110 4.23 -2.62 -2.49
N VAL A 111 3.81 -3.72 -1.86
CA VAL A 111 2.68 -4.57 -2.30
C VAL A 111 1.94 -5.12 -1.08
N GLY A 112 0.65 -4.82 -0.98
CA GLY A 112 -0.32 -5.45 -0.10
C GLY A 112 -0.87 -6.74 -0.72
N ARG A 113 -0.76 -7.84 0.01
CA ARG A 113 -1.36 -9.15 -0.36
C ARG A 113 -2.15 -9.71 0.79
N ARG A 114 -2.81 -10.86 0.60
CA ARG A 114 -3.58 -11.50 1.68
C ARG A 114 -2.71 -11.70 2.92
N ARG A 115 -3.00 -10.92 3.98
CA ARG A 115 -2.29 -10.92 5.27
C ARG A 115 -0.78 -10.61 5.17
N GLN A 116 -0.35 -9.91 4.14
CA GLN A 116 1.07 -9.59 3.94
C GLN A 116 1.26 -8.15 3.45
N LEU A 117 2.33 -7.51 3.92
CA LEU A 117 2.88 -6.27 3.35
C LEU A 117 4.31 -6.54 2.91
N LEU A 118 4.63 -6.26 1.65
CA LEU A 118 5.99 -6.37 1.11
C LEU A 118 6.46 -4.95 0.80
N LEU A 119 7.48 -4.44 1.50
CA LEU A 119 7.90 -3.04 1.44
C LEU A 119 9.37 -2.90 1.06
N ASN A 120 9.67 -2.06 0.08
CA ASN A 120 11.03 -1.70 -0.29
C ASN A 120 11.50 -0.48 0.52
N ASP A 121 12.46 -0.67 1.42
CA ASP A 121 13.05 0.34 2.33
C ASP A 121 14.36 0.92 1.78
N GLU A 122 14.53 0.94 0.44
CA GLU A 122 15.71 1.53 -0.20
C GLU A 122 15.74 3.05 0.01
N GLY A 123 16.34 3.47 1.14
CA GLY A 123 16.51 4.87 1.51
C GLY A 123 15.28 5.53 2.15
N ALA A 124 14.30 4.77 2.64
CA ALA A 124 13.12 5.37 3.27
C ALA A 124 13.42 5.78 4.72
N GLU A 125 12.96 6.98 5.08
CA GLU A 125 12.95 7.43 6.47
C GLU A 125 11.67 6.90 7.15
N ARG A 126 11.82 6.03 8.14
CA ARG A 126 10.74 5.19 8.72
C ARG A 126 9.58 5.96 9.38
N ALA A 127 9.82 7.18 9.86
CA ALA A 127 8.76 8.05 10.40
C ALA A 127 8.35 9.14 9.40
N SER A 128 8.84 9.08 8.16
CA SER A 128 8.48 10.06 7.15
C SER A 128 7.03 9.90 6.74
N ARG A 129 6.44 11.02 6.35
CA ARG A 129 5.10 11.09 5.78
C ARG A 129 4.90 10.07 4.66
N GLU A 130 5.88 9.89 3.77
CA GLU A 130 5.74 9.00 2.61
C GLU A 130 5.83 7.52 3.00
N TRP A 131 6.60 7.16 4.03
CA TRP A 131 6.63 5.80 4.55
C TRP A 131 5.31 5.41 5.21
N LEU A 132 4.76 6.29 6.06
CA LEU A 132 3.45 6.07 6.68
C LEU A 132 2.32 6.04 5.63
N ARG A 133 2.40 6.87 4.59
CA ARG A 133 1.50 6.82 3.42
C ARG A 133 1.55 5.45 2.74
N LEU A 134 2.77 4.96 2.48
CA LEU A 134 2.96 3.66 1.81
C LEU A 134 2.35 2.52 2.65
N ILE A 135 2.64 2.47 3.95
CA ILE A 135 2.06 1.44 4.83
C ILE A 135 0.53 1.51 4.81
N ALA A 136 -0.05 2.72 4.90
CA ALA A 136 -1.50 2.89 4.84
C ALA A 136 -2.08 2.46 3.49
N HIS A 137 -1.43 2.78 2.38
CA HIS A 137 -1.84 2.36 1.04
C HIS A 137 -1.83 0.83 0.92
N GLU A 138 -0.73 0.17 1.28
CA GLU A 138 -0.63 -1.28 1.16
C GLU A 138 -1.58 -2.00 2.13
N LEU A 139 -1.79 -1.47 3.33
CA LEU A 139 -2.78 -2.02 4.28
C LEU A 139 -4.22 -1.83 3.77
N ALA A 140 -4.51 -0.78 2.99
CA ALA A 140 -5.80 -0.62 2.31
C ALA A 140 -6.07 -1.76 1.33
N HIS A 141 -5.06 -2.22 0.59
CA HIS A 141 -5.20 -3.42 -0.24
C HIS A 141 -5.46 -4.68 0.59
N VAL A 142 -4.77 -4.86 1.72
CA VAL A 142 -5.08 -5.98 2.64
C VAL A 142 -6.56 -5.92 3.06
N SER A 143 -7.06 -4.74 3.42
CA SER A 143 -8.47 -4.54 3.80
C SER A 143 -9.43 -4.89 2.66
N GLN A 144 -9.15 -4.41 1.45
CA GLN A 144 -9.93 -4.71 0.24
C GLN A 144 -9.97 -6.22 -0.04
N ILE A 145 -8.85 -6.92 0.16
CA ILE A 145 -8.75 -8.38 0.00
C ILE A 145 -9.61 -9.11 1.04
N GLU A 146 -9.60 -8.66 2.31
CA GLU A 146 -10.47 -9.23 3.35
C GLU A 146 -11.95 -8.99 3.04
N LEU A 147 -12.33 -7.80 2.54
CA LEU A 147 -13.70 -7.53 2.10
C LEU A 147 -14.11 -8.42 0.92
N ALA A 148 -13.24 -8.54 -0.09
CA ALA A 148 -13.51 -9.30 -1.31
C ALA A 148 -13.36 -10.81 -1.17
N GLN A 149 -12.78 -11.29 -0.06
CA GLN A 149 -12.40 -12.69 0.15
C GLN A 149 -11.53 -13.24 -1.01
N GLY A 150 -10.61 -12.40 -1.53
CA GLY A 150 -9.70 -12.74 -2.61
C GLY A 150 -8.96 -11.55 -3.21
N GLU A 151 -7.84 -11.83 -3.90
CA GLU A 151 -6.98 -10.82 -4.52
C GLU A 151 -7.45 -10.44 -5.94
N GLY A 152 -7.23 -9.18 -6.32
CA GLY A 152 -7.34 -8.72 -7.73
C GLY A 152 -8.73 -8.83 -8.36
N ARG A 153 -9.81 -8.77 -7.57
CA ARG A 153 -11.18 -8.98 -8.07
C ARG A 153 -11.88 -7.70 -8.56
N ALA A 154 -11.62 -6.58 -7.91
CA ALA A 154 -12.29 -5.30 -8.15
C ALA A 154 -11.78 -4.55 -9.38
N GLU A 155 -12.47 -3.47 -9.77
CA GLU A 155 -11.95 -2.46 -10.70
C GLU A 155 -10.61 -1.92 -10.16
N GLN A 156 -9.50 -2.16 -10.88
CA GLN A 156 -8.15 -1.80 -10.43
C GLN A 156 -8.04 -0.30 -10.13
N TRP A 157 -8.57 0.57 -10.99
CA TRP A 157 -8.55 2.02 -10.74
C TRP A 157 -9.25 2.41 -9.42
N LEU A 158 -10.31 1.70 -9.03
CA LEU A 158 -11.03 1.98 -7.79
C LEU A 158 -10.29 1.41 -6.58
N ALA A 159 -9.66 0.24 -6.72
CA ALA A 159 -8.80 -0.34 -5.69
C ALA A 159 -7.61 0.59 -5.35
N GLU A 160 -6.89 1.04 -6.38
CA GLU A 160 -5.76 1.97 -6.24
C GLU A 160 -6.20 3.34 -5.74
N GLY A 161 -7.30 3.88 -6.31
CA GLY A 161 -7.83 5.17 -5.93
C GLY A 161 -8.31 5.21 -4.48
N MET A 162 -9.01 4.17 -4.02
CA MET A 162 -9.42 4.03 -2.62
C MET A 162 -8.20 3.86 -1.71
N ALA A 163 -7.18 3.12 -2.12
CA ALA A 163 -5.96 2.95 -1.33
C ALA A 163 -5.22 4.29 -1.13
N GLU A 164 -5.11 5.13 -2.17
CA GLU A 164 -4.60 6.51 -2.03
C GLU A 164 -5.50 7.38 -1.14
N TRP A 165 -6.82 7.32 -1.32
CA TRP A 165 -7.76 8.08 -0.49
C TRP A 165 -7.63 7.73 1.00
N VAL A 166 -7.57 6.44 1.32
CA VAL A 166 -7.37 5.95 2.69
C VAL A 166 -6.01 6.39 3.23
N ALA A 167 -4.94 6.26 2.43
CA ALA A 167 -3.61 6.69 2.84
C ALA A 167 -3.56 8.19 3.16
N PHE A 168 -4.17 9.04 2.34
CA PHE A 168 -4.24 10.48 2.61
C PHE A 168 -5.10 10.81 3.83
N THR A 169 -6.20 10.08 4.04
CA THR A 169 -7.04 10.25 5.23
C THR A 169 -6.28 9.87 6.49
N VAL A 170 -5.51 8.78 6.49
CA VAL A 170 -4.62 8.40 7.59
C VAL A 170 -3.59 9.50 7.87
N LEU A 171 -2.94 10.05 6.84
CA LEU A 171 -2.00 11.15 7.03
C LEU A 171 -2.67 12.39 7.63
N GLU A 172 -3.91 12.68 7.26
CA GLU A 172 -4.70 13.77 7.83
C GLU A 172 -5.00 13.53 9.32
N ARG A 173 -5.39 12.32 9.71
CA ARG A 173 -5.59 11.95 11.12
C ARG A 173 -4.32 12.02 11.95
N LEU A 174 -3.18 11.74 11.34
CA LEU A 174 -1.87 11.87 11.96
C LEU A 174 -1.32 13.32 11.95
N GLY A 175 -2.03 14.28 11.35
CA GLY A 175 -1.61 15.68 11.27
C GLY A 175 -0.41 15.94 10.34
N LEU A 176 -0.11 15.03 9.40
CA LEU A 176 1.05 15.10 8.50
C LEU A 176 0.70 15.67 7.10
N ASP A 177 -0.57 15.57 6.72
CA ASP A 177 -1.09 16.02 5.43
C ASP A 177 -2.56 16.42 5.55
N SER A 178 -3.19 16.80 4.44
CA SER A 178 -4.63 16.91 4.37
C SER A 178 -5.15 16.40 3.04
N LEU A 179 -6.35 15.84 3.07
CA LEU A 179 -7.02 15.34 1.86
C LEU A 179 -7.25 16.49 0.87
N ALA A 180 -7.60 17.67 1.37
CA ALA A 180 -7.75 18.89 0.56
C ALA A 180 -6.47 19.27 -0.19
N ARG A 181 -5.30 19.20 0.45
CA ARG A 181 -4.01 19.49 -0.20
C ARG A 181 -3.72 18.48 -1.31
N ARG A 182 -4.02 17.20 -1.07
CA ARG A 182 -3.80 16.10 -2.03
C ARG A 182 -4.76 16.18 -3.23
N ARG A 183 -6.03 16.54 -3.02
CA ARG A 183 -6.99 16.88 -4.09
C ARG A 183 -6.47 18.00 -4.98
N ALA A 184 -6.02 19.11 -4.38
CA ALA A 184 -5.50 20.23 -5.14
C ALA A 184 -4.24 19.86 -5.95
N ALA A 185 -3.35 19.04 -5.38
CA ALA A 185 -2.16 18.55 -6.09
C ALA A 185 -2.53 17.60 -7.23
N ALA A 186 -3.46 16.68 -7.01
CA ALA A 186 -3.92 15.74 -8.03
C ALA A 186 -4.60 16.45 -9.21
N ARG A 187 -5.49 17.43 -8.95
CA ARG A 187 -6.13 18.23 -10.00
C ARG A 187 -5.10 18.93 -10.89
N ARG A 188 -4.08 19.54 -10.29
CA ARG A 188 -2.96 20.14 -11.05
C ARG A 188 -2.18 19.11 -11.85
N GLY A 189 -1.95 17.92 -11.29
CA GLY A 189 -1.20 16.86 -11.93
C GLY A 189 -1.90 16.22 -13.14
N ILE A 190 -3.24 16.15 -13.12
CA ILE A 190 -4.01 15.56 -14.22
C ILE A 190 -4.48 16.57 -15.28
N ARG A 191 -4.26 17.88 -15.09
CA ARG A 191 -4.73 18.92 -16.03
C ARG A 191 -4.38 18.63 -17.50
N ASN A 192 -3.17 18.11 -17.74
CA ASN A 192 -2.69 17.75 -19.07
C ASN A 192 -2.70 16.22 -19.30
N HIS A 193 -3.55 15.48 -18.60
CA HIS A 193 -3.63 14.04 -18.75
C HIS A 193 -4.22 13.67 -20.12
N ALA A 194 -3.64 12.66 -20.79
CA ALA A 194 -4.04 12.30 -22.14
C ALA A 194 -5.51 11.87 -22.21
N ALA A 195 -5.99 11.14 -21.20
CA ALA A 195 -7.39 10.73 -21.06
C ALA A 195 -8.38 11.93 -21.05
N LEU A 196 -8.04 13.03 -20.36
CA LEU A 196 -8.90 14.22 -20.34
C LEU A 196 -8.91 14.95 -21.68
N ARG A 197 -7.74 15.09 -22.33
CA ARG A 197 -7.65 15.67 -23.68
C ARG A 197 -8.41 14.86 -24.73
N ALA A 198 -8.41 13.53 -24.58
CA ALA A 198 -9.12 12.63 -25.47
C ALA A 198 -10.61 12.49 -25.12
N ALA A 199 -11.08 13.15 -24.04
CA ALA A 199 -12.42 13.01 -23.50
C ALA A 199 -12.84 11.53 -23.34
N ARG A 200 -11.93 10.68 -22.84
CA ARG A 200 -12.16 9.25 -22.65
C ARG A 200 -11.21 8.67 -21.61
N LEU A 201 -11.75 8.02 -20.58
CA LEU A 201 -10.97 7.38 -19.52
C LEU A 201 -10.67 5.91 -19.85
N ASP A 202 -11.60 5.24 -20.55
CA ASP A 202 -11.51 3.81 -20.86
C ASP A 202 -11.46 2.96 -19.58
N LEU A 203 -12.47 3.13 -18.71
CA LEU A 203 -12.53 2.52 -17.38
C LEU A 203 -12.50 1.00 -17.43
N GLU A 204 -13.02 0.38 -18.48
CA GLU A 204 -12.91 -1.08 -18.69
C GLU A 204 -11.44 -1.54 -18.75
N THR A 205 -10.59 -0.80 -19.48
CA THR A 205 -9.15 -1.09 -19.54
C THR A 205 -8.48 -0.78 -18.22
N LEU A 206 -8.74 0.41 -17.63
CA LEU A 206 -8.20 0.83 -16.33
C LEU A 206 -8.67 -0.06 -15.18
N GLY A 207 -9.76 -0.78 -15.37
CA GLY A 207 -10.33 -1.75 -14.45
C GLY A 207 -9.54 -3.02 -14.29
N SER A 208 -8.69 -3.34 -15.27
CA SER A 208 -7.85 -4.54 -15.24
C SER A 208 -6.44 -4.23 -14.72
N PRO A 209 -5.80 -5.15 -13.96
CA PRO A 209 -4.42 -4.95 -13.50
C PRO A 209 -3.44 -4.65 -14.66
N ARG A 210 -3.58 -5.38 -15.78
CA ARG A 210 -2.74 -5.20 -16.97
C ARG A 210 -3.00 -3.85 -17.64
N GLY A 211 -4.25 -3.47 -17.86
CA GLY A 211 -4.58 -2.21 -18.50
C GLY A 211 -4.15 -1.01 -17.65
N PHE A 212 -4.28 -1.12 -16.33
CA PHE A 212 -3.74 -0.13 -15.40
C PHE A 212 -2.21 -0.02 -15.47
N THR A 213 -1.48 -1.16 -15.45
CA THR A 213 -0.01 -1.17 -15.61
C THR A 213 0.41 -0.54 -16.94
N VAL A 214 -0.23 -0.91 -18.05
CA VAL A 214 0.07 -0.33 -19.38
C VAL A 214 -0.17 1.18 -19.40
N ARG A 215 -1.28 1.65 -18.79
CA ARG A 215 -1.56 3.08 -18.68
C ARG A 215 -0.48 3.80 -17.88
N HIS A 216 -0.16 3.28 -16.70
CA HIS A 216 0.89 3.78 -15.81
C HIS A 216 2.23 3.93 -16.55
N LEU A 217 2.65 2.91 -17.30
CA LEU A 217 3.92 2.94 -18.04
C LEU A 217 3.90 3.96 -19.18
N ARG A 218 2.76 4.14 -19.84
CA ARG A 218 2.61 5.04 -21.00
C ARG A 218 2.43 6.50 -20.61
N GLU A 219 1.62 6.77 -19.59
CA GLU A 219 1.15 8.12 -19.23
C GLU A 219 1.79 8.64 -17.94
N GLY A 220 2.61 7.81 -17.31
CA GLY A 220 3.33 8.13 -16.08
C GLY A 220 2.60 7.65 -14.84
N SER A 221 3.39 7.22 -13.85
CA SER A 221 2.89 6.72 -12.58
C SER A 221 2.04 7.74 -11.84
N LEU A 222 2.64 8.88 -11.50
CA LEU A 222 2.00 9.88 -10.66
C LEU A 222 0.65 10.38 -11.25
N PRO A 223 0.55 10.77 -12.53
CA PRO A 223 -0.73 11.20 -13.10
C PRO A 223 -1.79 10.10 -13.12
N THR A 224 -1.40 8.84 -13.36
CA THR A 224 -2.35 7.70 -13.37
C THR A 224 -2.95 7.46 -12.00
N TYR A 225 -2.12 7.47 -10.94
CA TYR A 225 -2.60 7.31 -9.56
C TYR A 225 -3.38 8.54 -9.09
N GLN A 226 -3.01 9.75 -9.48
CA GLN A 226 -3.77 10.97 -9.19
C GLN A 226 -5.16 10.96 -9.84
N LEU A 227 -5.27 10.43 -11.06
CA LEU A 227 -6.55 10.24 -11.74
C LEU A 227 -7.40 9.21 -10.99
N ALA A 228 -6.84 8.03 -10.67
CA ALA A 228 -7.52 7.00 -9.89
C ALA A 228 -8.02 7.52 -8.53
N PHE A 229 -7.16 8.24 -7.81
CA PHE A 229 -7.50 8.91 -6.56
C PHE A 229 -8.68 9.86 -6.71
N LEU A 230 -8.67 10.77 -7.70
CA LEU A 230 -9.77 11.73 -7.87
C LEU A 230 -11.10 11.06 -8.25
N MET A 231 -11.06 9.97 -9.03
CA MET A 231 -12.27 9.19 -9.35
C MET A 231 -12.84 8.48 -8.12
N ALA A 232 -11.98 7.87 -7.30
CA ALA A 232 -12.40 7.24 -6.06
C ALA A 232 -12.87 8.26 -5.02
N ASP A 233 -12.17 9.39 -4.88
CA ASP A 233 -12.53 10.51 -4.01
C ASP A 233 -13.91 11.06 -4.35
N TYR A 234 -14.18 11.30 -5.65
CA TYR A 234 -15.51 11.71 -6.11
C TYR A 234 -16.60 10.71 -5.74
N LEU A 235 -16.35 9.41 -5.98
CA LEU A 235 -17.32 8.36 -5.67
C LEU A 235 -17.56 8.25 -4.16
N ILE A 236 -16.52 8.39 -3.34
CA ILE A 236 -16.61 8.40 -1.87
C ILE A 236 -17.35 9.64 -1.37
N GLU A 237 -17.12 10.81 -1.96
CA GLU A 237 -17.87 12.04 -1.60
C GLU A 237 -19.36 11.92 -1.93
N ARG A 238 -19.68 11.27 -3.05
CA ARG A 238 -21.06 11.12 -3.55
C ARG A 238 -21.85 10.03 -2.82
N GLU A 239 -21.24 8.86 -2.63
CA GLU A 239 -21.90 7.65 -2.13
C GLU A 239 -21.54 7.32 -0.67
N GLY A 240 -20.46 7.90 -0.15
CA GLY A 240 -19.87 7.54 1.13
C GLY A 240 -18.94 6.32 1.03
N LEU A 241 -17.98 6.25 1.95
CA LEU A 241 -17.03 5.13 2.04
C LEU A 241 -17.74 3.78 2.23
N ALA A 242 -18.86 3.76 2.97
CA ALA A 242 -19.61 2.53 3.22
C ALA A 242 -20.06 1.84 1.93
N ARG A 243 -20.64 2.58 0.98
CA ARG A 243 -21.04 2.07 -0.35
C ARG A 243 -19.86 1.52 -1.13
N VAL A 244 -18.71 2.21 -1.08
CA VAL A 244 -17.48 1.72 -1.71
C VAL A 244 -16.99 0.43 -1.04
N THR A 245 -17.07 0.30 0.29
CA THR A 245 -16.73 -0.98 0.96
C THR A 245 -17.70 -2.10 0.59
N ASP A 246 -18.99 -1.82 0.43
CA ASP A 246 -19.99 -2.79 -0.01
C ASP A 246 -19.69 -3.30 -1.42
N TYR A 247 -19.24 -2.44 -2.32
CA TYR A 247 -18.75 -2.84 -3.64
C TYR A 247 -17.67 -3.93 -3.54
N PHE A 248 -16.68 -3.79 -2.65
CA PHE A 248 -15.67 -4.84 -2.44
C PHE A 248 -16.27 -6.11 -1.84
N ARG A 249 -17.23 -6.01 -0.89
CA ARG A 249 -17.89 -7.18 -0.29
C ARG A 249 -18.64 -8.04 -1.30
N LEU A 250 -19.21 -7.44 -2.35
CA LEU A 250 -19.93 -8.19 -3.38
C LEU A 250 -19.05 -9.26 -4.07
N PHE A 251 -17.73 -9.06 -4.09
CA PHE A 251 -16.78 -10.01 -4.67
C PHE A 251 -16.63 -11.32 -3.89
N ALA A 252 -17.15 -11.40 -2.67
CA ALA A 252 -17.25 -12.66 -1.94
C ALA A 252 -18.27 -13.62 -2.60
N ALA A 253 -19.27 -13.09 -3.31
CA ALA A 253 -20.36 -13.87 -3.92
C ALA A 253 -20.33 -13.91 -5.45
N SER A 254 -19.83 -12.87 -6.12
CA SER A 254 -19.76 -12.79 -7.58
C SER A 254 -18.44 -12.19 -8.05
N GLN A 255 -17.85 -12.74 -9.11
CA GLN A 255 -16.67 -12.17 -9.77
C GLN A 255 -17.02 -11.21 -10.92
N ASP A 256 -18.31 -10.98 -11.18
CA ASP A 256 -18.73 -10.04 -12.22
C ASP A 256 -18.53 -8.60 -11.75
N ARG A 257 -17.46 -7.97 -12.23
CA ARG A 257 -17.10 -6.60 -11.87
C ARG A 257 -18.16 -5.58 -12.27
N ARG A 258 -18.79 -5.76 -13.44
CA ARG A 258 -19.78 -4.81 -13.98
C ARG A 258 -21.08 -4.90 -13.19
N GLU A 259 -21.54 -6.12 -12.93
CA GLU A 259 -22.73 -6.35 -12.11
C GLU A 259 -22.51 -5.83 -10.68
N ASN A 260 -21.36 -6.12 -10.08
CA ASN A 260 -21.03 -5.63 -8.73
C ASN A 260 -20.97 -4.09 -8.68
N PHE A 261 -20.39 -3.45 -9.70
CA PHE A 261 -20.36 -1.99 -9.79
C PHE A 261 -21.78 -1.41 -9.89
N ALA A 262 -22.59 -1.97 -10.79
CA ALA A 262 -23.98 -1.55 -10.97
C ALA A 262 -24.82 -1.74 -9.71
N ARG A 263 -24.62 -2.84 -8.99
CA ARG A 263 -25.33 -3.14 -7.75
C ARG A 263 -24.90 -2.24 -6.59
N ALA A 264 -23.62 -1.86 -6.51
CA ALA A 264 -23.14 -1.03 -5.41
C ALA A 264 -23.52 0.44 -5.57
N PHE A 265 -23.44 0.96 -6.81
CA PHE A 265 -23.55 2.38 -7.11
C PHE A 265 -24.81 2.75 -7.90
N ASP A 266 -25.71 1.79 -8.11
CA ASP A 266 -27.00 1.99 -8.80
C ASP A 266 -26.83 2.59 -10.22
N GLN A 267 -25.68 2.32 -10.88
CA GLN A 267 -25.32 2.84 -12.20
C GLN A 267 -24.30 1.94 -12.93
N THR A 268 -24.30 1.92 -14.27
CA THR A 268 -23.27 1.19 -15.02
C THR A 268 -21.91 1.91 -15.01
N LEU A 269 -20.84 1.17 -15.29
CA LEU A 269 -19.49 1.73 -15.37
C LEU A 269 -19.36 2.78 -16.48
N GLU A 270 -20.05 2.59 -17.61
CA GLU A 270 -20.04 3.53 -18.74
C GLU A 270 -20.73 4.83 -18.39
N ARG A 271 -21.85 4.76 -17.65
CA ARG A 271 -22.54 5.96 -17.17
C ARG A 271 -21.67 6.73 -16.18
N PHE A 272 -21.01 6.02 -15.27
CA PHE A 272 -20.04 6.63 -14.36
C PHE A 272 -18.88 7.27 -15.12
N GLU A 273 -18.31 6.61 -16.15
CA GLU A 273 -17.21 7.16 -16.95
C GLU A 273 -17.59 8.51 -17.57
N ALA A 274 -18.78 8.63 -18.14
CA ALA A 274 -19.26 9.88 -18.73
C ALA A 274 -19.39 10.99 -17.67
N GLU A 275 -20.00 10.67 -16.53
CA GLU A 275 -20.22 11.62 -15.43
C GLU A 275 -18.90 12.09 -14.80
N ILE A 276 -18.00 11.15 -14.47
CA ILE A 276 -16.74 11.50 -13.83
C ILE A 276 -15.81 12.26 -14.77
N LEU A 277 -15.87 11.99 -16.08
CA LEU A 277 -15.11 12.75 -17.06
C LEU A 277 -15.57 14.22 -17.10
N GLU A 278 -16.87 14.48 -17.12
CA GLU A 278 -17.43 15.84 -17.06
C GLU A 278 -17.01 16.55 -15.78
N HIS A 279 -17.12 15.88 -14.63
CA HIS A 279 -16.66 16.42 -13.36
C HIS A 279 -15.17 16.76 -13.38
N LEU A 280 -14.32 15.83 -13.83
CA LEU A 280 -12.87 16.02 -13.87
C LEU A 280 -12.47 17.17 -14.79
N GLN A 281 -13.14 17.34 -15.94
CA GLN A 281 -12.91 18.48 -16.83
C GLN A 281 -13.24 19.81 -16.13
N ALA A 282 -14.39 19.89 -15.44
CA ALA A 282 -14.81 21.11 -14.74
C ALA A 282 -13.88 21.51 -13.58
N VAL A 283 -13.19 20.57 -12.93
CA VAL A 283 -12.32 20.87 -11.77
C VAL A 283 -10.84 21.06 -12.12
N VAL A 284 -10.44 20.85 -13.38
CA VAL A 284 -9.05 21.04 -13.84
C VAL A 284 -8.83 22.27 -14.72
N GLU A 285 -9.90 22.82 -15.30
CA GLU A 285 -9.95 24.16 -15.91
C GLU A 285 -9.45 25.23 -14.93
#